data_AF-A0A2E0YUM8-F1
#
_entry.id   AF-A0A2E0YUM8-F1
#
_cell.length_a   1.000
_cell.length_b   1.000
_cell.length_c   1.000
_cell.angle_alpha   90.00
_cell.angle_beta   90.00
_cell.angle_gamma   90.00
#
_symmetry.space_group_name_H-M   'P 1'
#
loop_
_entity.id
_entity.type
_entity.pdbx_description
1 polymer ?
#
loop_
_entity_poly.entity_id
_entity_poly.type
_entity_poly.pdbx_seq_one_letter_code
_entity_poly.pdbx_strand_id
1 'polypeptide(L)'
;MSTAKTLFGYIVALLEHHTPIKITGDSLDDIYNHLPIDEHLSTSGQPSEPQFARMQSAGYKTVINLAPSSFIENSLADEEAVVTGLGMRYVHIPVNFNNPREQEFDRFVEVMQVSVGEKTWVHCAANARVSAFVFKYRRDVLGEDPALAAEDLRRIWEPMGVWKSFLD
;
A
#
# COMPACT_ATOMS: atom_id res chain seq x y z
N MET A 1 2.49 24.11 15.01
CA MET A 1 1.95 23.65 13.72
C MET A 1 1.28 22.30 13.93
N SER A 2 0.23 22.27 14.73
CA SER A 2 -1.19 22.31 14.36
C SER A 2 -1.78 20.91 14.18
N THR A 3 -2.22 20.39 15.33
CA THR A 3 -3.14 19.27 15.58
C THR A 3 -4.43 19.32 14.73
N ALA A 4 -4.69 20.44 14.04
CA ALA A 4 -5.83 20.61 13.15
C ALA A 4 -5.77 19.72 11.89
N LYS A 5 -4.57 19.34 11.41
CA LYS A 5 -4.45 18.46 10.22
C LYS A 5 -4.94 17.03 10.50
N THR A 6 -4.74 16.54 11.71
CA THR A 6 -5.12 15.17 12.11
C THR A 6 -6.63 15.06 12.36
N LEU A 7 -7.26 16.10 12.89
CA LEU A 7 -8.70 16.11 13.16
C LEU A 7 -9.53 16.31 11.88
N PHE A 8 -9.01 17.04 10.89
CA PHE A 8 -9.70 17.27 9.61
C PHE A 8 -9.85 15.98 8.80
N GLY A 9 -8.84 15.12 8.76
CA GLY A 9 -8.92 13.82 8.07
C GLY A 9 -9.97 12.88 8.67
N TYR A 10 -10.11 12.89 10.01
CA TYR A 10 -11.10 12.05 10.71
C TYR A 10 -12.54 12.58 10.53
N ILE A 11 -12.72 13.91 10.45
CA ILE A 11 -14.04 14.54 10.22
C ILE A 11 -14.48 14.40 8.76
N VAL A 12 -13.56 14.45 7.79
CA VAL A 12 -13.87 14.19 6.37
C VAL A 12 -14.38 12.76 6.20
N ALA A 13 -13.73 11.77 6.82
CA ALA A 13 -14.20 10.38 6.81
C ALA A 13 -15.61 10.20 7.45
N LEU A 14 -16.01 11.09 8.37
CA LEU A 14 -17.31 11.04 9.04
C LEU A 14 -18.43 11.74 8.24
N LEU A 15 -18.10 12.70 7.36
CA LEU A 15 -19.06 13.47 6.57
C LEU A 15 -19.47 12.81 5.24
N GLU A 16 -18.78 11.74 4.83
CA GLU A 16 -19.12 10.96 3.63
C GLU A 16 -20.46 10.21 3.73
N HIS A 17 -21.09 10.16 4.92
CA HIS A 17 -22.35 9.45 5.08
C HIS A 17 -23.56 10.11 4.40
N HIS A 18 -23.54 11.38 3.99
CA HIS A 18 -24.75 12.12 3.55
C HIS A 18 -24.62 12.97 2.26
N THR A 19 -23.78 12.60 1.28
CA THR A 19 -23.89 13.19 -0.08
C THR A 19 -23.47 12.23 -1.19
N PRO A 20 -24.24 12.08 -2.28
CA PRO A 20 -23.83 11.30 -3.44
C PRO A 20 -22.97 12.17 -4.35
N ILE A 21 -21.74 12.45 -3.96
CA ILE A 21 -20.73 13.00 -4.87
C ILE A 21 -19.45 12.17 -4.75
N LYS A 22 -19.38 11.10 -5.55
CA LYS A 22 -18.10 10.42 -5.84
C LYS A 22 -17.24 11.37 -6.66
N ILE A 23 -16.33 12.09 -6.01
CA ILE A 23 -15.15 12.69 -6.66
C ILE A 23 -13.92 11.87 -6.27
N THR A 24 -13.87 10.63 -6.73
CA THR A 24 -12.63 9.89 -6.84
C THR A 24 -12.67 9.26 -8.22
N GLY A 25 -11.73 9.63 -9.10
CA GLY A 25 -11.71 9.08 -10.45
C GLY A 25 -11.37 7.59 -10.40
N ASP A 26 -11.78 6.85 -11.44
CA ASP A 26 -11.49 5.43 -11.55
C ASP A 26 -10.08 5.16 -12.14
N SER A 27 -9.19 6.17 -12.19
CA SER A 27 -7.84 6.00 -12.74
C SER A 27 -6.86 5.46 -11.68
N LEU A 28 -5.69 5.01 -12.14
CA LEU A 28 -4.63 4.55 -11.25
C LEU A 28 -4.04 5.69 -10.40
N ASP A 29 -4.00 6.91 -10.96
CA ASP A 29 -3.46 8.09 -10.28
C ASP A 29 -4.39 8.60 -9.19
N ASP A 30 -5.67 8.20 -9.23
CA ASP A 30 -6.67 8.53 -8.22
C ASP A 30 -6.66 7.56 -7.02
N ILE A 31 -5.86 6.49 -7.06
CA ILE A 31 -5.73 5.58 -5.91
C ILE A 31 -5.07 6.35 -4.76
N TYR A 32 -5.68 6.29 -3.58
CA TYR A 32 -5.23 7.03 -2.41
C TYR A 32 -3.74 6.76 -2.11
N ASN A 33 -2.95 7.82 -1.92
CA ASN A 33 -1.50 7.74 -1.69
C ASN A 33 -0.75 6.85 -2.71
N HIS A 34 -1.19 6.78 -3.96
CA HIS A 34 -0.46 6.07 -5.00
C HIS A 34 0.90 6.71 -5.27
N LEU A 35 1.93 5.87 -5.28
CA LEU A 35 3.30 6.24 -5.58
C LEU A 35 3.95 5.14 -6.44
N PRO A 36 4.21 5.41 -7.74
CA PRO A 36 5.08 4.56 -8.54
C PRO A 36 6.53 4.69 -8.07
N ILE A 37 7.18 3.57 -7.82
CA ILE A 37 8.58 3.49 -7.39
C ILE A 37 9.48 3.36 -8.62
N ASP A 38 9.13 2.47 -9.54
CA ASP A 38 9.78 2.27 -10.83
C ASP A 38 8.78 1.72 -11.88
N GLU A 39 9.27 1.26 -13.03
CA GLU A 39 8.44 0.71 -14.11
C GLU A 39 7.69 -0.59 -13.73
N HIS A 40 8.17 -1.31 -12.72
CA HIS A 40 7.69 -2.60 -12.26
C HIS A 40 6.99 -2.55 -10.89
N LEU A 41 7.22 -1.54 -10.06
CA LEU A 41 6.67 -1.45 -8.70
C LEU A 41 5.85 -0.18 -8.47
N SER A 42 4.59 -0.36 -8.09
CA SER A 42 3.72 0.71 -7.56
C SER A 42 3.28 0.40 -6.13
N THR A 43 3.10 1.45 -5.34
CA THR A 43 2.64 1.38 -3.96
C THR A 43 1.39 2.24 -3.75
N SER A 44 0.47 1.86 -2.88
CA SER A 44 -0.71 2.69 -2.61
C SER A 44 -1.43 2.41 -1.29
N GLY A 45 -2.43 3.23 -1.01
CA GLY A 45 -3.59 2.91 -0.17
C GLY A 45 -4.54 1.92 -0.86
N GLN A 46 -5.72 1.69 -0.27
CA GLN A 46 -6.64 0.65 -0.71
C GLN A 46 -7.20 0.95 -2.12
N PRO A 47 -6.95 0.09 -3.13
CA PRO A 47 -7.61 0.19 -4.42
C PRO A 47 -9.07 -0.27 -4.34
N SER A 48 -9.92 0.34 -5.16
CA SER A 48 -11.30 -0.10 -5.40
C SER A 48 -11.37 -1.18 -6.50
N GLU A 49 -12.51 -1.87 -6.61
CA GLU A 49 -12.72 -2.89 -7.66
C GLU A 49 -12.48 -2.36 -9.10
N PRO A 50 -13.01 -1.17 -9.49
CA PRO A 50 -12.70 -0.62 -10.82
C PRO A 50 -11.20 -0.36 -11.02
N GLN A 51 -10.50 0.08 -9.96
CA GLN A 51 -9.07 0.34 -10.01
C GLN A 51 -8.26 -0.97 -10.16
N PHE A 52 -8.67 -2.09 -9.54
CA PHE A 52 -8.05 -3.38 -9.82
C PHE A 52 -8.19 -3.79 -11.29
N ALA A 53 -9.33 -3.54 -11.93
CA ALA A 53 -9.50 -3.77 -13.36
C ALA A 53 -8.55 -2.89 -14.21
N ARG A 54 -8.34 -1.63 -13.81
CA ARG A 54 -7.35 -0.75 -14.46
C ARG A 54 -5.92 -1.23 -14.25
N MET A 55 -5.59 -1.75 -13.07
CA MET A 55 -4.27 -2.32 -12.79
C MET A 55 -3.98 -3.48 -13.73
N GLN A 56 -4.95 -4.40 -13.90
CA GLN A 56 -4.84 -5.49 -14.87
C GLN A 56 -4.60 -4.96 -16.28
N SER A 57 -5.37 -3.95 -16.71
CA SER A 57 -5.24 -3.35 -18.04
C SER A 57 -3.90 -2.64 -18.25
N ALA A 58 -3.30 -2.12 -17.18
CA ALA A 58 -1.98 -1.49 -17.17
C ALA A 58 -0.82 -2.49 -17.04
N GLY A 59 -1.12 -3.79 -17.08
CA GLY A 59 -0.14 -4.88 -17.14
C GLY A 59 0.33 -5.39 -15.78
N TYR A 60 -0.25 -4.94 -14.66
CA TYR A 60 0.06 -5.51 -13.34
C TYR A 60 -0.34 -6.98 -13.29
N LYS A 61 0.53 -7.80 -12.70
CA LYS A 61 0.40 -9.26 -12.61
C LYS A 61 0.27 -9.75 -11.19
N THR A 62 0.86 -9.05 -10.23
CA THR A 62 0.84 -9.41 -8.83
C THR A 62 0.32 -8.25 -7.99
N VAL A 63 -0.60 -8.54 -7.07
CA VAL A 63 -1.09 -7.62 -6.03
C VAL A 63 -0.71 -8.18 -4.66
N ILE A 64 -0.02 -7.38 -3.86
CA ILE A 64 0.38 -7.71 -2.49
C ILE A 64 -0.38 -6.80 -1.52
N ASN A 65 -1.20 -7.37 -0.65
CA ASN A 65 -1.97 -6.64 0.35
C ASN A 65 -1.33 -6.80 1.74
N LEU A 66 -0.93 -5.69 2.36
CA LEU A 66 -0.36 -5.66 3.72
C LEU A 66 -1.37 -5.30 4.83
N ALA A 67 -2.61 -4.97 4.46
CA ALA A 67 -3.64 -4.64 5.44
C ALA A 67 -4.24 -5.91 6.08
N PRO A 68 -4.38 -5.97 7.42
CA PRO A 68 -5.17 -7.01 8.06
C PRO A 68 -6.60 -7.01 7.52
N SER A 69 -7.19 -8.20 7.34
CA SER A 69 -8.61 -8.32 7.03
C SER A 69 -9.43 -7.79 8.20
N SER A 70 -9.90 -6.56 8.09
CA SER A 70 -10.80 -5.98 9.09
C SER A 70 -11.84 -5.10 8.41
N PHE A 71 -13.07 -5.20 8.89
CA PHE A 71 -14.22 -4.41 8.45
C PHE A 71 -14.01 -2.89 8.57
N ILE A 72 -12.98 -2.46 9.32
CA ILE A 72 -12.68 -1.07 9.66
C ILE A 72 -11.66 -0.45 8.68
N GLU A 73 -10.82 -1.26 8.01
CA GLU A 73 -9.77 -0.77 7.11
C GLU A 73 -10.22 -0.69 5.63
N ASN A 74 -11.52 -0.51 5.35
CA ASN A 74 -12.09 -0.49 3.99
C ASN A 74 -11.74 -1.73 3.14
N SER A 75 -11.55 -2.90 3.78
CA SER A 75 -11.28 -4.14 3.05
C SER A 75 -12.47 -4.49 2.16
N LEU A 76 -12.23 -4.71 0.86
CA LEU A 76 -13.23 -5.37 0.02
C LEU A 76 -13.53 -6.74 0.62
N ALA A 77 -14.81 -7.09 0.69
CA ALA A 77 -15.26 -8.33 1.35
C ALA A 77 -14.64 -9.59 0.72
N ASP A 78 -14.20 -9.52 -0.54
CA ASP A 78 -13.49 -10.59 -1.23
C ASP A 78 -12.46 -10.05 -2.23
N GLU A 79 -11.49 -9.26 -1.73
CA GLU A 79 -10.41 -8.69 -2.55
C GLU A 79 -9.64 -9.77 -3.33
N GLU A 80 -9.40 -10.92 -2.70
CA GLU A 80 -8.75 -12.07 -3.33
C GLU A 80 -9.55 -12.55 -4.55
N ALA A 81 -10.87 -12.75 -4.43
CA ALA A 81 -11.69 -13.15 -5.57
C ALA A 81 -11.72 -12.09 -6.67
N VAL A 82 -11.74 -10.80 -6.34
CA VAL A 82 -11.69 -9.71 -7.33
C VAL A 82 -10.38 -9.75 -8.10
N VAL A 83 -9.24 -9.78 -7.41
CA VAL A 83 -7.90 -9.77 -8.04
C VAL A 83 -7.67 -11.04 -8.86
N THR A 84 -7.98 -12.20 -8.30
CA THR A 84 -7.80 -13.49 -8.99
C THR A 84 -8.78 -13.67 -10.14
N GLY A 85 -10.02 -13.16 -10.02
CA GLY A 85 -11.01 -13.14 -11.11
C GLY A 85 -10.57 -12.29 -12.31
N LEU A 86 -9.71 -11.29 -12.09
CA LEU A 86 -9.06 -10.51 -13.15
C LEU A 86 -7.81 -11.21 -13.73
N GLY A 87 -7.43 -12.38 -13.23
CA GLY A 87 -6.27 -13.13 -13.67
C GLY A 87 -4.93 -12.62 -13.13
N MET A 88 -4.95 -11.81 -12.07
CA MET A 88 -3.74 -11.39 -11.35
C MET A 88 -3.50 -12.32 -10.16
N ARG A 89 -2.23 -12.50 -9.79
CA ARG A 89 -1.84 -13.18 -8.56
C ARG A 89 -2.13 -12.28 -7.36
N TYR A 90 -2.76 -12.83 -6.34
CA TYR A 90 -3.00 -12.16 -5.06
C TYR A 90 -2.11 -12.76 -3.97
N VAL A 91 -1.49 -11.90 -3.16
CA VAL A 91 -0.71 -12.32 -1.99
C VAL A 91 -1.10 -11.45 -0.79
N HIS A 92 -1.54 -12.08 0.29
CA HIS A 92 -1.92 -11.40 1.52
C HIS A 92 -0.86 -11.62 2.61
N ILE A 93 -0.31 -10.54 3.14
CA ILE A 93 0.68 -10.53 4.23
C ILE A 93 0.19 -9.56 5.30
N PRO A 94 -0.70 -9.96 6.21
CA PRO A 94 -1.34 -9.03 7.14
C PRO A 94 -0.33 -8.47 8.15
N VAL A 95 -0.04 -7.16 8.06
CA VAL A 95 0.87 -6.47 8.98
C VAL A 95 0.07 -5.68 10.01
N ASN A 96 0.24 -6.02 11.29
CA ASN A 96 -0.31 -5.23 12.39
C ASN A 96 0.45 -3.89 12.47
N PHE A 97 -0.26 -2.78 12.29
CA PHE A 97 0.35 -1.45 12.30
C PHE A 97 1.06 -1.12 13.63
N ASN A 98 0.55 -1.62 14.75
CA ASN A 98 1.10 -1.33 16.07
C ASN A 98 2.21 -2.31 16.48
N ASN A 99 2.47 -3.35 15.67
CA ASN A 99 3.48 -4.36 15.94
C ASN A 99 4.03 -4.95 14.63
N PRO A 100 4.76 -4.17 13.82
CA PRO A 100 5.44 -4.71 12.64
C PRO A 100 6.49 -5.73 13.07
N ARG A 101 6.54 -6.90 12.41
CA ARG A 101 7.48 -7.98 12.74
C ARG A 101 8.35 -8.34 11.55
N GLU A 102 9.58 -8.75 11.84
CA GLU A 102 10.52 -9.25 10.84
C GLU A 102 9.96 -10.46 10.07
N GLN A 103 9.14 -11.31 10.71
CA GLN A 103 8.52 -12.45 10.02
C GLN A 103 7.64 -12.03 8.83
N GLU A 104 6.85 -10.95 8.95
CA GLU A 104 6.07 -10.43 7.82
C GLU A 104 6.97 -9.81 6.76
N PHE A 105 8.08 -9.18 7.18
CA PHE A 105 9.05 -8.60 6.26
C PHE A 105 9.79 -9.66 5.47
N ASP A 106 10.30 -10.71 6.11
CA ASP A 106 10.93 -11.86 5.44
C ASP A 106 9.97 -12.47 4.40
N ARG A 107 8.70 -12.62 4.76
CA ARG A 107 7.68 -13.10 3.83
C ARG A 107 7.46 -12.13 2.66
N PHE A 108 7.47 -10.82 2.92
CA PHE A 108 7.39 -9.81 1.88
C PHE A 108 8.60 -9.88 0.93
N VAL A 109 9.82 -10.06 1.46
CA VAL A 109 11.05 -10.23 0.67
C VAL A 109 10.93 -11.46 -0.26
N GLU A 110 10.51 -12.60 0.27
CA GLU A 110 10.32 -13.82 -0.54
C GLU A 110 9.35 -13.58 -1.71
N VAL A 111 8.23 -12.90 -1.44
CA VAL A 111 7.21 -12.63 -2.46
C VAL A 111 7.75 -11.65 -3.51
N MET A 112 8.44 -10.58 -3.09
CA MET A 112 9.06 -9.63 -4.01
C MET A 112 10.10 -10.30 -4.91
N GLN A 113 10.94 -11.19 -4.36
CA GLN A 113 11.95 -11.95 -5.13
C GLN A 113 11.32 -12.89 -6.16
N VAL A 114 10.19 -13.54 -5.83
CA VAL A 114 9.45 -14.38 -6.80
C VAL A 114 8.76 -13.53 -7.87
N SER A 115 8.49 -12.25 -7.59
CA SER A 115 7.79 -11.33 -8.52
C SER A 115 8.74 -10.55 -9.44
N VAL A 116 10.05 -10.84 -9.41
CA VAL A 116 11.04 -10.16 -10.24
C VAL A 116 10.69 -10.29 -11.72
N GLY A 117 10.67 -9.16 -12.43
CA GLY A 117 10.33 -9.08 -13.85
C GLY A 117 8.83 -8.92 -14.14
N GLU A 118 7.97 -9.00 -13.13
CA GLU A 118 6.53 -8.72 -13.25
C GLU A 118 6.18 -7.35 -12.69
N LYS A 119 5.19 -6.67 -13.29
CA LYS A 119 4.58 -5.48 -12.68
C LYS A 119 3.81 -5.87 -11.42
N THR A 120 4.27 -5.38 -10.28
CA THR A 120 3.76 -5.69 -8.94
C THR A 120 3.17 -4.44 -8.32
N TRP A 121 1.99 -4.59 -7.71
CA TRP A 121 1.33 -3.54 -6.96
C TRP A 121 1.26 -3.94 -5.50
N VAL A 122 1.79 -3.11 -4.61
CA VAL A 122 1.77 -3.35 -3.17
C VAL A 122 0.86 -2.31 -2.52
N HIS A 123 -0.10 -2.74 -1.71
CA HIS A 123 -1.02 -1.82 -1.07
C HIS A 123 -1.33 -2.19 0.39
N CYS A 124 -1.91 -1.23 1.09
CA CYS A 124 -2.55 -1.40 2.39
C CYS A 124 -3.62 -0.30 2.52
N ALA A 125 -4.15 0.00 3.70
CA ALA A 125 -5.15 1.08 3.82
C ALA A 125 -4.65 2.47 3.34
N ALA A 126 -3.42 2.88 3.68
CA ALA A 126 -2.96 4.26 3.53
C ALA A 126 -1.54 4.42 2.95
N ASN A 127 -0.96 3.34 2.39
CA ASN A 127 0.44 3.26 1.95
C ASN A 127 1.51 3.37 3.07
N ALA A 128 1.15 3.53 4.35
CA ALA A 128 2.14 3.68 5.43
C ALA A 128 2.95 2.40 5.70
N ARG A 129 2.28 1.23 5.81
CA ARG A 129 2.96 -0.08 5.97
C ARG A 129 3.85 -0.39 4.76
N VAL A 130 3.28 -0.18 3.58
CA VAL A 130 3.89 -0.52 2.30
C VAL A 130 5.13 0.33 2.06
N SER A 131 5.04 1.65 2.18
CA SER A 131 6.21 2.53 2.02
C SER A 131 7.34 2.17 2.97
N ALA A 132 7.05 1.80 4.23
CA ALA A 132 8.05 1.35 5.18
C ALA A 132 8.70 0.01 4.77
N PHE A 133 7.90 -0.97 4.36
CA PHE A 133 8.39 -2.28 3.88
C PHE A 133 9.22 -2.13 2.61
N VAL A 134 8.77 -1.31 1.65
CA VAL A 134 9.49 -1.04 0.40
C VAL A 134 10.80 -0.31 0.66
N PHE A 135 10.81 0.68 1.56
CA PHE A 135 12.06 1.32 1.99
C PHE A 135 13.05 0.31 2.57
N LYS A 136 12.61 -0.52 3.53
CA LYS A 136 13.45 -1.54 4.16
C LYS A 136 13.95 -2.56 3.13
N TYR A 137 13.11 -2.99 2.19
CA TYR A 137 13.49 -3.90 1.10
C TYR A 137 14.55 -3.31 0.17
N ARG A 138 14.34 -2.08 -0.30
CA ARG A 138 15.27 -1.38 -1.19
C ARG A 138 16.64 -1.19 -0.52
N ARG A 139 16.65 -0.83 0.76
CA ARG A 139 17.87 -0.64 1.56
C ARG A 139 18.56 -1.97 1.89
N ASP A 140 17.86 -2.91 2.50
CA ASP A 140 18.45 -4.10 3.13
C ASP A 140 18.67 -5.25 2.14
N VAL A 141 17.86 -5.33 1.07
CA VAL A 141 17.89 -6.44 0.11
C VAL A 141 18.44 -6.03 -1.25
N LEU A 142 17.98 -4.90 -1.81
CA LEU A 142 18.46 -4.44 -3.11
C LEU A 142 19.79 -3.66 -3.01
N GLY A 143 20.15 -3.18 -1.82
CA GLY A 143 21.35 -2.37 -1.61
C GLY A 143 21.30 -1.02 -2.32
N GLU A 144 20.09 -0.49 -2.55
CA GLU A 144 19.90 0.85 -3.13
C GLU A 144 20.35 1.95 -2.17
N ASP A 145 20.53 3.17 -2.71
CA ASP A 145 20.84 4.35 -1.90
C ASP A 145 19.73 4.59 -0.86
N PRO A 146 20.04 4.47 0.45
CA PRO A 146 19.06 4.66 1.51
C PRO A 146 18.46 6.07 1.50
N ALA A 147 19.19 7.08 1.03
CA ALA A 147 18.69 8.45 0.96
C ALA A 147 17.53 8.58 -0.04
N LEU A 148 17.69 7.98 -1.24
CA LEU A 148 16.66 7.95 -2.28
C LEU A 148 15.44 7.15 -1.83
N ALA A 149 15.64 5.94 -1.29
CA ALA A 149 14.54 5.13 -0.80
C ALA A 149 13.77 5.84 0.34
N ALA A 150 14.48 6.59 1.19
CA ALA A 150 13.87 7.35 2.28
C ALA A 150 13.09 8.58 1.79
N GLU A 151 13.44 9.17 0.65
CA GLU A 151 12.65 10.25 0.05
C GLU A 151 11.25 9.77 -0.33
N ASP A 152 11.14 8.60 -0.97
CA ASP A 152 9.85 8.00 -1.32
C ASP A 152 9.00 7.65 -0.10
N LEU A 153 9.63 7.12 0.96
CA LEU A 153 8.96 6.90 2.24
C LEU A 153 8.39 8.20 2.82
N ARG A 154 9.22 9.26 2.88
CA ARG A 154 8.82 10.57 3.43
C ARG A 154 7.74 11.29 2.63
N ARG A 155 7.57 10.97 1.34
CA ARG A 155 6.44 11.45 0.53
C ARG A 155 5.10 10.92 1.04
N ILE A 156 5.11 9.74 1.65
CA ILE A 156 3.91 9.13 2.24
C ILE A 156 3.77 9.58 3.69
N TRP A 157 4.80 9.36 4.52
CA TRP A 157 4.80 9.71 5.94
C TRP A 157 6.19 9.60 6.57
N GLU A 158 6.34 10.17 7.76
CA GLU A 158 7.54 10.01 8.59
C GLU A 158 7.31 8.90 9.63
N PRO A 159 8.10 7.80 9.61
CA PRO A 159 7.98 6.73 10.60
C PRO A 159 8.20 7.24 12.04
N MET A 160 7.33 6.80 12.95
CA MET A 160 7.41 7.11 14.38
C MET A 160 7.11 5.88 15.23
N GLY A 161 7.53 5.90 16.49
CA GLY A 161 7.26 4.82 17.44
C GLY A 161 7.81 3.47 16.96
N VAL A 162 6.96 2.44 17.00
CA VAL A 162 7.33 1.06 16.61
C VAL A 162 7.90 0.96 15.20
N TRP A 163 7.44 1.82 14.28
CA TRP A 163 7.92 1.82 12.89
C TRP A 163 9.32 2.40 12.74
N LYS A 164 9.68 3.39 13.56
CA LYS A 164 11.05 3.89 13.57
C LYS A 164 11.99 2.79 14.04
N SER A 165 11.67 2.15 15.17
CA SER A 165 12.46 1.04 15.72
C SER A 165 12.52 -0.20 14.81
N PHE A 166 11.49 -0.45 14.01
CA PHE A 166 11.48 -1.52 13.02
C PHE A 166 12.36 -1.22 11.79
N LEU A 167 12.57 0.07 11.50
CA LEU A 167 13.38 0.51 10.38
C LEU A 167 14.84 0.80 10.76
N ASP A 168 15.13 1.10 12.03
CA ASP A 168 16.50 1.29 12.55
C ASP A 168 17.36 0.01 12.38
#